data_AF-A0A4V6KT64-F1
#
_entry.id   AF-A0A4V6KT64-F1
#
_cell.length_a   1.000
_cell.length_b   1.000
_cell.length_c   1.000
_cell.angle_alpha   90.00
_cell.angle_beta   90.00
_cell.angle_gamma   90.00
#
_symmetry.space_group_name_H-M   'P 1'
#
loop_
_entity.id
_entity.type
_entity.pdbx_description
1 polymer ?
#
loop_
_entity_poly.entity_id
_entity_poly.type
_entity_poly.pdbx_seq_one_letter_code
_entity_poly.pdbx_strand_id
1 'polypeptide(L)'
;MTRKINWFTALALGISSLSQAETAPTPAAGVTPPASTVADAPVTVPMGVAVPQAPDAPVRDVKLPFTEVAPPPGTFILRGTRPEGQIEFGVRSDEVVSQALLDLEFTPSPSLIPVESHVKIYLNDELMGVTTITKEQLGKPNRVQLPIDPRYITDFNRIRLVFVGHYQKHL
;
A
#
# COMPACT_ATOMS: atom_id res chain seq x y z
N MET A 1 -48.36 3.30 19.20
CA MET A 1 -48.76 4.55 18.51
C MET A 1 -47.48 5.27 18.11
N THR A 2 -46.73 4.83 17.10
CA THR A 2 -46.92 4.92 15.64
C THR A 2 -46.88 6.36 15.12
N ARG A 3 -45.78 6.72 14.43
CA ARG A 3 -45.78 7.43 13.14
C ARG A 3 -44.42 7.30 12.46
N LYS A 4 -44.42 6.58 11.33
CA LYS A 4 -43.31 6.39 10.40
C LYS A 4 -43.39 7.50 9.34
N ILE A 5 -42.28 8.17 9.03
CA ILE A 5 -42.15 9.03 7.84
C ILE A 5 -41.30 8.24 6.83
N ASN A 6 -41.91 7.86 5.72
CA ASN A 6 -41.24 7.29 4.55
C ASN A 6 -41.05 8.42 3.53
N TRP A 7 -39.80 8.78 3.23
CA TRP A 7 -39.50 9.69 2.12
C TRP A 7 -39.16 8.89 0.87
N PHE A 8 -39.79 9.28 -0.23
CA PHE A 8 -39.80 8.65 -1.55
C PHE A 8 -38.43 8.66 -2.24
N THR A 9 -38.09 7.52 -2.83
CA THR A 9 -37.05 7.33 -3.83
C THR A 9 -37.38 8.10 -5.12
N ALA A 10 -36.47 8.93 -5.61
CA ALA A 10 -36.52 9.48 -6.97
C ALA A 10 -35.33 8.96 -7.76
N LEU A 11 -35.63 8.07 -8.71
CA LEU A 11 -34.73 7.48 -9.69
C LEU A 11 -34.54 8.49 -10.84
N ALA A 12 -33.33 8.96 -11.08
CA ALA A 12 -32.98 9.72 -12.28
C ALA A 12 -32.02 8.91 -13.15
N LEU A 13 -32.57 8.24 -14.16
CA LEU A 13 -31.86 7.63 -15.28
C LEU A 13 -31.43 8.73 -16.26
N GLY A 14 -30.13 8.98 -16.37
CA GLY A 14 -29.52 9.85 -17.36
C GLY A 14 -28.83 9.04 -18.45
N ILE A 15 -29.25 9.28 -19.69
CA ILE A 15 -28.97 8.55 -20.93
C ILE A 15 -27.85 9.22 -21.73
N SER A 16 -27.07 8.38 -22.43
CA SER A 16 -26.44 8.62 -23.74
C SER A 16 -25.09 9.37 -23.87
N SER A 17 -24.05 8.56 -24.06
CA SER A 17 -23.16 8.49 -25.24
C SER A 17 -23.07 9.69 -26.20
N LEU A 18 -21.86 10.24 -26.34
CA LEU A 18 -21.38 10.92 -27.55
C LEU A 18 -20.04 10.34 -27.99
N SER A 19 -20.05 9.87 -29.23
CA SER A 19 -18.95 9.31 -30.00
C SER A 19 -18.11 10.43 -30.61
N GLN A 20 -16.79 10.27 -30.67
CA GLN A 20 -15.97 10.91 -31.70
C GLN A 20 -15.03 9.86 -32.31
N ALA A 21 -15.18 9.71 -33.62
CA ALA A 21 -14.27 9.02 -34.53
C ALA A 21 -13.57 10.06 -35.42
N GLU A 22 -12.65 9.54 -36.24
CA GLU A 22 -11.96 10.18 -37.39
C GLU A 22 -10.56 10.74 -37.04
N THR A 23 -9.46 10.43 -37.74
CA THR A 23 -9.29 10.02 -39.15
C THR A 23 -7.97 9.26 -39.34
N ALA A 24 -7.91 8.29 -40.25
CA ALA A 24 -6.68 7.81 -40.90
C ALA A 24 -6.40 8.64 -42.17
N PRO A 25 -5.17 8.65 -42.71
CA PRO A 25 -4.97 7.84 -43.91
C PRO A 25 -3.59 7.17 -44.05
N THR A 26 -3.60 6.03 -44.73
CA THR A 26 -2.47 5.25 -45.29
C THR A 26 -2.12 5.76 -46.70
N PRO A 27 -0.86 5.65 -47.18
CA PRO A 27 -0.48 4.58 -48.13
C PRO A 27 0.94 4.01 -47.85
N ALA A 28 1.19 2.70 -47.76
CA ALA A 28 1.36 1.68 -48.81
C ALA A 28 2.70 1.74 -49.61
N ALA A 29 3.22 0.54 -49.92
CA ALA A 29 4.47 0.17 -50.63
C ALA A 29 5.74 0.18 -49.75
N GLY A 30 6.53 -0.88 -49.61
CA GLY A 30 6.82 -1.98 -50.53
C GLY A 30 8.30 -1.90 -50.92
N VAL A 31 8.95 -3.07 -51.00
CA VAL A 31 10.30 -3.41 -51.54
C VAL A 31 11.58 -3.23 -50.70
N THR A 32 12.36 -4.31 -50.80
CA THR A 32 13.61 -4.77 -50.19
C THR A 32 14.87 -4.13 -50.84
N PRO A 33 16.12 -4.54 -50.49
CA PRO A 33 17.27 -3.66 -50.20
C PRO A 33 18.19 -3.37 -51.41
N PRO A 34 19.29 -2.63 -51.22
CA PRO A 34 20.58 -3.21 -51.55
C PRO A 34 21.65 -3.00 -50.47
N ALA A 35 22.52 -4.00 -50.37
CA ALA A 35 23.82 -3.94 -49.71
C ALA A 35 24.83 -3.10 -50.53
N SER A 36 26.04 -2.95 -49.95
CA SER A 36 27.25 -2.23 -50.44
C SER A 36 27.37 -0.81 -49.87
N THR A 37 28.47 -0.36 -49.25
CA THR A 37 29.84 -0.85 -49.09
C THR A 37 30.49 -0.10 -47.92
N VAL A 38 31.44 -0.76 -47.28
CA VAL A 38 32.34 -0.29 -46.21
C VAL A 38 33.06 1.01 -46.62
N ALA A 39 32.98 2.05 -45.78
CA ALA A 39 33.92 3.17 -45.79
C ALA A 39 34.27 3.50 -44.34
N ASP A 40 35.47 3.06 -43.96
CA ASP A 40 36.18 3.38 -42.75
C ASP A 40 36.40 4.90 -42.67
N ALA A 41 35.82 5.53 -41.66
CA ALA A 41 36.15 6.87 -41.21
C ALA A 41 35.94 6.92 -39.69
N PRO A 42 36.96 7.33 -38.90
CA PRO A 42 36.79 7.43 -37.46
C PRO A 42 35.89 8.64 -37.17
N VAL A 43 34.61 8.39 -36.95
CA VAL A 43 33.74 9.36 -36.30
C VAL A 43 34.12 9.35 -34.83
N THR A 44 34.94 10.33 -34.44
CA THR A 44 35.08 10.77 -33.05
C THR A 44 33.68 10.98 -32.49
N VAL A 45 33.21 10.02 -31.70
CA VAL A 45 32.02 10.18 -30.87
C VAL A 45 32.29 11.37 -29.94
N PRO A 46 31.53 12.49 -30.03
CA PRO A 46 31.62 13.48 -28.99
C PRO A 46 31.21 12.78 -27.70
N MET A 47 32.12 12.84 -26.73
CA MET A 47 31.97 12.32 -25.38
C MET A 47 30.54 12.57 -24.91
N GLY A 48 29.85 11.48 -24.56
CA GLY A 48 28.58 11.56 -23.87
C GLY A 48 28.74 12.52 -22.69
N VAL A 49 27.91 13.56 -22.68
CA VAL A 49 27.82 14.48 -21.57
C VAL A 49 27.51 13.63 -20.35
N ALA A 50 28.50 13.46 -19.47
CA ALA A 50 28.28 12.84 -18.18
C ALA A 50 27.23 13.69 -17.48
N VAL A 51 26.03 13.13 -17.31
CA VAL A 51 25.00 13.71 -16.46
C VAL A 51 25.66 13.91 -15.09
N PRO A 52 25.71 15.15 -14.56
CA PRO A 52 26.28 15.37 -13.23
C PRO A 52 25.54 14.47 -12.24
N GLN A 53 26.24 13.56 -11.57
CA GLN A 53 25.69 12.88 -10.41
C GLN A 53 25.33 13.97 -9.40
N ALA A 54 24.03 14.15 -9.19
CA ALA A 54 23.55 15.01 -8.12
C ALA A 54 24.20 14.53 -6.81
N PRO A 55 24.64 15.44 -5.93
CA PRO A 55 25.17 15.05 -4.63
C PRO A 55 24.16 14.17 -3.91
N ASP A 56 24.60 13.01 -3.41
CA ASP A 56 23.77 12.10 -2.61
C ASP A 56 23.12 12.89 -1.47
N ALA A 57 21.79 12.89 -1.45
CA ALA A 57 21.03 13.53 -0.39
C ALA A 57 21.36 12.84 0.95
N PRO A 58 21.43 13.59 2.07
CA PRO A 58 21.67 12.99 3.38
C PRO A 58 20.60 11.93 3.71
N VAL A 59 21.04 10.72 4.05
CA VAL A 59 20.16 9.61 4.47
C VAL A 59 20.18 9.49 6.00
N ARG A 60 19.01 9.24 6.59
CA ARG A 60 18.90 8.97 8.03
C ARG A 60 17.87 7.88 8.32
N ASP A 61 18.09 7.17 9.42
CA ASP A 61 17.15 6.20 9.96
C ASP A 61 16.33 6.81 11.10
N VAL A 62 15.03 6.54 11.10
CA VAL A 62 14.10 6.99 12.16
C VAL A 62 13.35 5.79 12.70
N LYS A 63 13.28 5.66 14.03
CA LYS A 63 12.49 4.63 14.72
C LYS A 63 11.37 5.28 15.49
N LEU A 64 10.13 4.88 15.20
CA LEU A 64 8.93 5.40 15.84
C LEU A 64 8.27 4.28 16.65
N PRO A 65 8.56 4.16 17.95
CA PRO A 65 7.95 3.13 18.78
C PRO A 65 6.47 3.43 19.02
N PHE A 66 5.63 2.39 19.09
CA PHE A 66 4.19 2.53 19.32
C PHE A 66 3.87 3.30 20.62
N THR A 67 4.73 3.27 21.62
CA THR A 67 4.57 4.03 22.87
C THR A 67 4.58 5.56 22.65
N GLU A 68 5.18 6.04 21.56
CA GLU A 68 5.26 7.47 21.23
C GLU A 68 4.18 7.88 20.23
N VAL A 69 3.83 7.02 19.27
CA VAL A 69 2.90 7.34 18.18
C VAL A 69 1.47 6.86 18.39
N ALA A 70 1.25 5.84 19.22
CA ALA A 70 -0.08 5.33 19.47
C ALA A 70 -0.79 6.14 20.57
N PRO A 71 -2.12 6.29 20.50
CA PRO A 71 -2.89 6.90 21.57
C PRO A 71 -2.64 6.18 22.91
N PRO A 72 -2.57 6.90 24.05
CA PRO A 72 -2.47 6.27 25.37
C PRO A 72 -3.57 5.22 25.55
N PRO A 73 -3.25 3.98 25.96
CA PRO A 73 -2.05 3.53 26.69
C PRO A 73 -0.88 3.01 25.83
N GLY A 74 -0.88 3.20 24.51
CA GLY A 74 0.20 2.73 23.63
C GLY A 74 0.10 1.23 23.25
N THR A 75 -0.97 0.55 23.67
CA THR A 75 -1.27 -0.84 23.33
C THR A 75 -2.69 -0.95 22.77
N PHE A 76 -2.89 -1.78 21.75
CA PHE A 76 -4.22 -2.08 21.21
C PHE A 76 -4.69 -3.45 21.66
N ILE A 77 -5.98 -3.53 22.00
CA ILE A 77 -6.66 -4.79 22.27
C ILE A 77 -7.71 -4.99 21.18
N LEU A 78 -7.35 -5.80 20.18
CA LEU A 78 -8.22 -6.13 19.06
C LEU A 78 -9.03 -7.38 19.40
N ARG A 79 -10.36 -7.28 19.29
CA ARG A 79 -11.32 -8.36 19.60
C ARG A 79 -12.46 -8.32 18.61
N GLY A 80 -13.28 -9.36 18.53
CA GLY A 80 -14.43 -9.38 17.61
C GLY A 80 -15.38 -8.17 17.74
N THR A 81 -15.53 -7.58 18.93
CA THR A 81 -16.35 -6.39 19.16
C THR A 81 -15.66 -5.06 18.84
N ARG A 82 -14.32 -5.06 18.79
CA ARG A 82 -13.49 -3.92 18.42
C ARG A 82 -12.31 -4.44 17.61
N PRO A 83 -12.53 -4.75 16.33
CA PRO A 83 -11.52 -5.41 15.51
C PRO A 83 -10.41 -4.45 15.07
N GLU A 84 -10.63 -3.14 15.20
CA GLU A 84 -9.75 -2.12 14.64
C GLU A 84 -8.92 -1.39 15.70
N GLY A 85 -7.66 -1.12 15.36
CA GLY A 85 -6.74 -0.27 16.10
C GLY A 85 -6.02 0.65 15.12
N GLN A 86 -5.66 1.86 15.56
CA GLN A 86 -5.18 2.89 14.65
C GLN A 86 -4.09 3.73 15.30
N ILE A 87 -3.07 4.04 14.50
CA ILE A 87 -1.88 4.80 14.88
C ILE A 87 -1.66 5.87 13.83
N GLU A 88 -1.22 7.03 14.28
CA GLU A 88 -0.86 8.14 13.40
C GLU A 88 0.62 8.46 13.56
N PHE A 89 1.31 8.73 12.46
CA PHE A 89 2.68 9.20 12.51
C PHE A 89 2.98 10.21 11.39
N GLY A 90 3.86 11.15 11.70
CA GLY A 90 4.28 12.17 10.75
C GLY A 90 5.62 11.85 10.10
N VAL A 91 5.79 12.29 8.86
CA VAL A 91 7.09 12.41 8.18
C VAL A 91 7.33 13.88 7.88
N ARG A 92 8.58 14.32 7.92
CA ARG A 92 8.92 15.71 7.59
C ARG A 92 8.69 15.96 6.09
N SER A 93 8.05 17.07 5.76
CA SER A 93 7.71 17.42 4.36
C SER A 93 8.93 17.67 3.46
N ASP A 94 10.11 17.89 4.03
CA ASP A 94 11.37 18.02 3.29
C ASP A 94 12.12 16.70 3.11
N GLU A 95 11.53 15.57 3.54
CA GLU A 95 12.13 14.24 3.48
C GLU A 95 11.30 13.28 2.64
N VAL A 96 11.99 12.38 1.94
CA VAL A 96 11.37 11.27 1.23
C VAL A 96 11.74 9.97 1.92
N VAL A 97 10.75 9.13 2.18
CA VAL A 97 10.99 7.79 2.72
C VAL A 97 11.45 6.88 1.58
N SER A 98 12.64 6.28 1.72
CA SER A 98 13.18 5.33 0.75
C SER A 98 12.84 3.88 1.10
N GLN A 99 12.71 3.58 2.40
CA GLN A 99 12.40 2.26 2.94
C GLN A 99 11.59 2.40 4.23
N ALA A 100 10.64 1.51 4.45
CA ALA A 100 9.86 1.47 5.68
C ALA A 100 9.58 0.03 6.12
N LEU A 101 9.63 -0.20 7.43
CA LEU A 101 9.39 -1.50 8.04
C LEU A 101 8.48 -1.32 9.25
N LEU A 102 7.39 -2.07 9.29
CA LEU A 102 6.52 -2.16 10.45
C LEU A 102 6.91 -3.40 11.25
N ASP A 103 7.40 -3.20 12.47
CA ASP A 103 7.65 -4.29 13.44
C ASP A 103 6.47 -4.38 14.41
N LEU A 104 5.65 -5.42 14.27
CA LEU A 104 4.45 -5.63 15.08
C LEU A 104 4.65 -6.80 16.05
N GLU A 105 4.52 -6.51 17.34
CA GLU A 105 4.48 -7.54 18.40
C GLU A 105 3.05 -7.68 18.94
N PHE A 106 2.54 -8.91 18.98
CA PHE A 106 1.19 -9.21 19.45
C PHE A 106 1.08 -10.63 20.02
N THR A 107 0.07 -10.84 20.87
CA THR A 107 -0.23 -12.15 21.48
C THR A 107 -1.61 -12.62 21.02
N PRO A 108 -1.69 -13.59 20.08
CA PRO A 108 -2.96 -14.19 19.67
C PRO A 108 -3.65 -14.93 20.80
N SER A 109 -4.99 -14.87 20.86
CA SER A 109 -5.76 -15.62 21.85
C SER A 109 -5.68 -17.14 21.59
N PRO A 110 -5.55 -17.99 22.63
CA PRO A 110 -5.44 -19.44 22.47
C PRO A 110 -6.70 -20.11 21.89
N SER A 111 -7.85 -19.43 21.92
CA SER A 111 -9.13 -19.95 21.42
C SER A 111 -9.42 -19.58 19.97
N LEU A 112 -8.46 -18.97 19.27
CA LEU A 112 -8.60 -18.63 17.85
C LEU A 112 -8.45 -19.87 16.98
N ILE A 113 -9.15 -19.87 15.85
CA ILE A 113 -8.99 -20.86 14.79
C ILE A 113 -7.78 -20.40 13.93
N PRO A 114 -6.67 -21.17 13.90
CA PRO A 114 -5.51 -20.86 13.05
C PRO A 114 -5.89 -20.81 11.57
N VAL A 115 -5.10 -20.08 10.77
CA VAL A 115 -5.29 -19.86 9.33
C VAL A 115 -6.53 -19.03 8.98
N GLU A 116 -7.67 -19.28 9.64
CA GLU A 116 -8.89 -18.48 9.49
C GLU A 116 -8.82 -17.13 10.19
N SER A 117 -8.01 -17.04 11.25
CA SER A 117 -7.77 -15.79 11.97
C SER A 117 -6.55 -15.07 11.40
N HIS A 118 -6.70 -13.77 11.10
CA HIS A 118 -5.64 -12.96 10.51
C HIS A 118 -5.77 -11.48 10.89
N VAL A 119 -4.66 -10.75 10.74
CA VAL A 119 -4.59 -9.30 10.92
C VAL A 119 -4.30 -8.68 9.56
N LYS A 120 -5.09 -7.70 9.16
CA LYS A 120 -4.84 -6.86 7.99
C LYS A 120 -4.19 -5.56 8.43
N ILE A 121 -3.20 -5.12 7.69
CA ILE A 121 -2.45 -3.90 7.95
C ILE A 121 -2.71 -2.95 6.79
N TYR A 122 -3.27 -1.79 7.11
CA TYR A 122 -3.51 -0.71 6.16
C TYR A 122 -2.62 0.48 6.47
N LEU A 123 -2.12 1.15 5.44
CA LEU A 123 -1.47 2.45 5.49
C LEU A 123 -2.28 3.41 4.63
N ASN A 124 -2.80 4.49 5.21
CA ASN A 124 -3.59 5.50 4.48
C ASN A 124 -4.72 4.87 3.65
N ASP A 125 -5.42 3.90 4.26
CA ASP A 125 -6.49 3.08 3.66
C ASP A 125 -6.09 2.10 2.55
N GLU A 126 -4.80 2.05 2.18
CA GLU A 126 -4.25 1.04 1.27
C GLU A 126 -3.81 -0.21 2.04
N LEU A 127 -4.10 -1.41 1.52
CA LEU A 127 -3.74 -2.68 2.15
C LEU A 127 -2.24 -2.98 1.93
N MET A 128 -1.44 -2.90 2.99
CA MET A 128 -0.01 -3.20 2.93
C MET A 128 0.27 -4.70 3.04
N GLY A 129 -0.52 -5.43 3.82
CA GLY A 129 -0.31 -6.85 4.01
C GLY A 129 -1.34 -7.52 4.91
N VAL A 130 -1.30 -8.86 4.90
CA VAL A 130 -2.14 -9.71 5.74
C VAL A 130 -1.26 -10.71 6.46
N THR A 131 -1.37 -10.75 7.77
CA THR A 131 -0.65 -11.67 8.65
C THR A 131 -1.62 -12.72 9.18
N THR A 132 -1.48 -13.96 8.71
CA THR A 132 -2.25 -15.11 9.22
C THR A 132 -1.71 -15.58 10.56
N ILE A 133 -2.60 -16.05 11.44
CA ILE A 133 -2.23 -16.61 12.74
C ILE A 133 -2.05 -18.12 12.60
N THR A 134 -0.89 -18.64 12.99
CA THR A 134 -0.61 -20.08 13.01
C THR A 134 -0.84 -20.68 14.39
N LYS A 135 -0.91 -22.01 14.47
CA LYS A 135 -1.23 -22.73 15.72
C LYS A 135 -0.15 -22.54 16.79
N GLU A 136 1.10 -22.40 16.37
CA GLU A 136 2.28 -22.31 17.24
C GLU A 136 2.36 -20.95 17.95
N GLN A 137 1.75 -19.93 17.35
CA GLN A 137 1.72 -18.55 17.84
C GLN A 137 0.61 -18.33 18.88
N LEU A 138 -0.33 -19.27 19.02
CA LEU A 138 -1.46 -19.11 19.93
C LEU A 138 -1.03 -19.04 21.41
N GLY A 139 -1.53 -18.03 22.12
CA GLY A 139 -1.27 -17.82 23.54
C GLY A 139 0.17 -17.39 23.88
N LYS A 140 1.01 -17.10 22.86
CA LYS A 140 2.40 -16.69 23.05
C LYS A 140 2.67 -15.35 22.36
N PRO A 141 3.61 -14.54 22.87
CA PRO A 141 4.07 -13.36 22.15
C PRO A 141 4.66 -13.77 20.81
N ASN A 142 4.23 -13.07 19.76
CA ASN A 142 4.69 -13.26 18.40
C ASN A 142 5.09 -11.90 17.82
N ARG A 143 6.12 -11.89 16.97
CA ARG A 143 6.61 -10.68 16.31
C ARG A 143 6.63 -10.89 14.80
N VAL A 144 6.14 -9.91 14.06
CA VAL A 144 6.05 -9.94 12.61
C VAL A 144 6.57 -8.63 12.05
N GLN A 145 7.49 -8.74 11.10
CA GLN A 145 8.02 -7.60 10.37
C GLN A 145 7.37 -7.56 8.99
N LEU A 146 6.74 -6.44 8.66
CA LEU A 146 6.06 -6.22 7.38
C LEU A 146 6.75 -5.05 6.66
N PRO A 147 7.36 -5.26 5.48
CA PRO A 147 7.84 -4.15 4.66
C PRO A 147 6.64 -3.31 4.21
N ILE A 148 6.78 -2.00 4.36
CA ILE A 148 5.76 -1.02 3.97
C ILE A 148 6.27 -0.34 2.70
N ASP A 149 5.43 -0.30 1.67
CA ASP A 149 5.78 0.38 0.42
C ASP A 149 5.82 1.90 0.69
N PRO A 150 7.00 2.53 0.58
CA PRO A 150 7.17 3.94 0.91
C PRO A 150 6.36 4.88 0.00
N ARG A 151 5.89 4.41 -1.16
CA ARG A 151 5.09 5.21 -2.11
C ARG A 151 3.75 5.64 -1.55
N TYR A 152 3.25 4.94 -0.54
CA TYR A 152 1.98 5.27 0.14
C TYR A 152 2.19 6.16 1.38
N ILE A 153 3.44 6.49 1.71
CA ILE A 153 3.77 7.37 2.84
C ILE A 153 3.68 8.83 2.38
N THR A 154 3.04 9.64 3.22
CA THR A 154 2.89 11.10 3.05
C THR A 154 3.38 11.81 4.31
N ASP A 155 3.14 13.11 4.44
CA ASP A 155 3.50 13.88 5.63
C ASP A 155 2.73 13.41 6.88
N PHE A 156 1.46 13.01 6.71
CA PHE A 156 0.58 12.54 7.78
C PHE A 156 0.03 11.17 7.45
N ASN A 157 0.47 10.17 8.21
CA ASN A 157 0.16 8.78 7.92
C ASN A 157 -0.69 8.17 9.00
N ARG A 158 -1.53 7.22 8.58
CA ARG A 158 -2.40 6.43 9.44
C ARG A 158 -2.18 4.96 9.18
N ILE A 159 -1.67 4.25 10.18
CA ILE A 159 -1.66 2.79 10.17
C ILE A 159 -2.94 2.32 10.85
N ARG A 160 -3.69 1.47 10.14
CA ARG A 160 -4.89 0.84 10.67
C ARG A 160 -4.72 -0.67 10.67
N LEU A 161 -4.85 -1.27 11.84
CA LEU A 161 -4.81 -2.70 12.08
C LEU A 161 -6.24 -3.20 12.16
N VAL A 162 -6.58 -4.22 11.38
CA VAL A 162 -7.92 -4.83 11.38
C VAL A 162 -7.78 -6.31 11.68
N PHE A 163 -8.33 -6.73 12.81
CA PHE A 163 -8.34 -8.12 13.25
C PHE A 163 -9.59 -8.84 12.75
N VAL A 164 -9.38 -9.94 12.04
CA VAL A 164 -10.42 -10.88 11.64
C VAL A 164 -10.19 -12.15 12.44
N GLY A 165 -10.95 -12.32 13.52
CA GLY A 165 -10.81 -13.43 14.45
C GLY A 165 -11.98 -14.39 14.41
N HIS A 166 -11.71 -15.67 14.18
CA HIS A 166 -12.68 -16.75 14.32
C HIS A 166 -12.37 -17.51 15.60
N TYR A 167 -13.37 -17.67 16.47
CA TYR A 167 -13.22 -18.35 17.75
C TYR A 167 -13.81 -19.75 17.70
N GLN A 168 -13.13 -20.68 18.33
CA GLN A 168 -13.64 -22.03 18.54
C GLN A 168 -14.90 -21.95 19.43
N LYS A 169 -16.04 -22.40 18.90
CA LYS A 169 -17.24 -22.61 19.74
C LYS A 169 -16.94 -23.77 20.69
N HIS A 170 -16.91 -23.47 21.98
CA HIS A 170 -16.93 -24.51 23.00
C HIS A 170 -18.41 -24.84 23.22
N LEU A 171 -18.80 -26.07 22.90
CA LEU A 171 -20.12 -26.66 23.14
C LEU A 171 -20.20 -27.23 24.55
#